data_AF-A0A1Q8AD50-F1
#
_entry.id   AF-A0A1Q8AD50-F1
#
_cell.length_a   1.000
_cell.length_b   1.000
_cell.length_c   1.000
_cell.angle_alpha   90.00
_cell.angle_beta   90.00
_cell.angle_gamma   90.00
#
_symmetry.space_group_name_H-M   'P 1'
#
loop_
_entity.id
_entity.type
_entity.pdbx_description
1 polymer ?
#
loop_
_entity_poly.entity_id
_entity_poly.type
_entity_poly.pdbx_seq_one_letter_code
_entity_poly.pdbx_strand_id
1 'polypeptide(L)'
;MLVAARATAAIAALAALVTVALVAAWYGASAFADSGIARFTEALRAQSSFVENRYSVFANGPIAIYQNGYDLARFLGRGLYFLIPLAAVTLLSGEARRVELRDRWRTGFLALWTFAPLPFYLFVHVGEYGYVFSMLPGVSVIAARGAIALAKGLRRPRSLRWLVAGVALGNAAIFLLSDAPISARDIARHDHGIDEKIAYLSTFAPETTSVVTAYDTLLVEHYLKGLPVLPYDPAGHPGFTRPLACAASPPPVPCSGDTVDVVLWDDTLRPEGPGWQEVPMPHGARLRIARVPRASSLRVSEGLGVAIIR
;
A
#
# COMPACT_ATOMS: atom_id res chain seq x y z
N MET A 1 0.78 4.61 46.45
CA MET A 1 0.11 3.83 45.37
C MET A 1 -1.11 4.52 44.79
N LEU A 2 -2.08 5.01 45.60
CA LEU A 2 -3.28 5.73 45.12
C LEU A 2 -3.00 7.00 44.29
N VAL A 3 -2.01 7.82 44.67
CA VAL A 3 -1.65 9.05 43.91
C VAL A 3 -1.01 8.71 42.57
N ALA A 4 -0.14 7.69 42.53
CA ALA A 4 0.47 7.20 41.29
C ALA A 4 -0.57 6.57 40.34
N ALA A 5 -1.54 5.83 40.89
CA ALA A 5 -2.66 5.26 40.13
C ALA A 5 -3.64 6.32 39.59
N ARG A 6 -3.87 7.40 40.35
CA ARG A 6 -4.67 8.56 39.89
C ARG A 6 -3.95 9.37 38.82
N ALA A 7 -2.62 9.55 38.96
CA ALA A 7 -1.81 10.21 37.96
C ALA A 7 -1.77 9.41 36.65
N THR A 8 -1.65 8.08 36.69
CA THR A 8 -1.74 7.25 35.48
C THR A 8 -3.13 7.23 34.88
N ALA A 9 -4.20 7.23 35.68
CA ALA A 9 -5.57 7.33 35.17
C ALA A 9 -5.85 8.68 34.50
N ALA A 10 -5.39 9.79 35.10
CA ALA A 10 -5.54 11.13 34.54
C ALA A 10 -4.74 11.29 33.23
N ILE A 11 -3.51 10.77 33.18
CA ILE A 11 -2.69 10.77 31.97
C ILE A 11 -3.32 9.89 30.89
N ALA A 12 -3.83 8.70 31.24
CA ALA A 12 -4.51 7.83 30.29
C ALA A 12 -5.80 8.47 29.75
N ALA A 13 -6.60 9.11 30.61
CA ALA A 13 -7.78 9.84 30.21
C ALA A 13 -7.44 11.03 29.28
N LEU A 14 -6.39 11.78 29.61
CA LEU A 14 -5.90 12.87 28.76
C LEU A 14 -5.41 12.33 27.41
N ALA A 15 -4.62 11.26 27.39
CA ALA A 15 -4.14 10.64 26.16
C ALA A 15 -5.30 10.13 25.28
N ALA A 16 -6.32 9.51 25.90
CA ALA A 16 -7.53 9.08 25.20
C ALA A 16 -8.29 10.27 24.63
N LEU A 17 -8.45 11.35 25.40
CA LEU A 17 -9.13 12.56 24.96
C LEU A 17 -8.38 13.25 23.82
N VAL A 18 -7.05 13.36 23.91
CA VAL A 18 -6.20 13.86 22.83
C VAL A 18 -6.32 12.99 21.59
N THR A 19 -6.30 11.66 21.74
CA THR A 19 -6.49 10.73 20.61
C THR A 19 -7.84 10.93 19.94
N VAL A 20 -8.93 10.98 20.72
CA VAL A 20 -10.27 11.23 20.19
C VAL A 20 -10.35 12.59 19.50
N ALA A 21 -9.76 13.63 20.10
CA ALA A 21 -9.73 14.97 19.50
C ALA A 21 -8.95 14.99 18.18
N LEU A 22 -7.81 14.30 18.09
CA LEU A 22 -7.02 14.18 16.87
C LEU A 22 -7.75 13.38 15.79
N VAL A 23 -8.40 12.28 16.16
CA VAL A 23 -9.22 11.49 15.23
C VAL A 23 -10.41 12.31 14.73
N ALA A 24 -11.10 13.03 15.61
CA ALA A 24 -12.21 13.90 15.24
C ALA A 24 -11.77 15.07 14.36
N ALA A 25 -10.60 15.68 14.65
CA ALA A 25 -10.02 16.75 13.84
C ALA A 25 -9.63 16.23 12.45
N TRP A 26 -8.97 15.08 12.37
CA TRP A 26 -8.65 14.43 11.10
C TRP A 26 -9.91 14.09 10.32
N TYR A 27 -10.87 13.41 10.95
CA TYR A 27 -12.13 13.04 10.30
C TYR A 27 -12.91 14.25 9.81
N GLY A 28 -13.00 15.30 10.63
CA GLY A 28 -13.67 16.56 10.28
C GLY A 28 -12.98 17.29 9.14
N ALA A 29 -11.65 17.35 9.13
CA ALA A 29 -10.88 17.97 8.05
C ALA A 29 -11.02 17.19 6.73
N SER A 30 -10.92 15.85 6.78
CA SER A 30 -11.15 14.99 5.60
C SER A 30 -12.57 15.13 5.08
N ALA A 31 -13.56 15.12 5.98
CA ALA A 31 -14.95 15.36 5.62
C ALA A 31 -15.17 16.73 4.97
N PHE A 32 -14.51 17.78 5.46
CA PHE A 32 -14.59 19.10 4.85
C PHE A 32 -14.00 19.12 3.44
N ALA A 33 -12.87 18.44 3.21
CA ALA A 33 -12.26 18.31 1.89
C ALA A 33 -13.15 17.53 0.91
N ASP A 34 -13.85 16.50 1.39
CA ASP A 34 -14.71 15.62 0.58
C ASP A 34 -16.17 16.12 0.48
N SER A 35 -16.39 17.44 0.59
CA SER A 35 -17.71 18.07 0.44
C SER A 35 -18.74 17.69 1.52
N GLY A 36 -18.29 17.27 2.70
CA GLY A 36 -19.09 17.10 3.91
C GLY A 36 -19.04 15.71 4.54
N ILE A 37 -19.48 15.62 5.81
CA ILE A 37 -19.47 14.39 6.63
C ILE A 37 -20.23 13.24 5.96
N ALA A 38 -21.37 13.52 5.33
CA ALA A 38 -22.20 12.49 4.70
C ALA A 38 -21.46 11.80 3.55
N ARG A 39 -20.84 12.58 2.66
CA ARG A 39 -20.06 12.07 1.53
C ARG A 39 -18.83 11.31 1.98
N PHE A 40 -18.09 11.84 2.94
CA PHE A 40 -16.92 11.16 3.49
C PHE A 40 -17.29 9.84 4.19
N THR A 41 -18.40 9.82 4.94
CA THR A 41 -18.90 8.58 5.56
C THR A 41 -19.30 7.54 4.52
N GLU A 42 -19.97 7.97 3.44
CA GLU A 42 -20.34 7.12 2.31
C GLU A 42 -19.09 6.50 1.66
N ALA A 43 -18.07 7.32 1.37
CA ALA A 43 -16.80 6.87 0.83
C ALA A 43 -16.08 5.87 1.76
N LEU A 44 -16.01 6.15 3.07
CA LEU A 44 -15.43 5.25 4.06
C LEU A 44 -16.17 3.91 4.12
N ARG A 45 -17.50 3.91 4.01
CA ARG A 45 -18.30 2.67 3.98
C ARG A 45 -18.05 1.87 2.71
N ALA A 46 -17.99 2.52 1.55
CA ALA A 46 -17.68 1.87 0.28
C ALA A 46 -16.29 1.21 0.33
N GLN A 47 -15.27 1.94 0.81
CA GLN A 47 -13.93 1.40 0.99
C GLN A 47 -13.88 0.25 2.00
N SER A 48 -14.58 0.39 3.13
CA SER A 48 -14.63 -0.67 4.16
C SER A 48 -15.28 -1.94 3.64
N SER A 49 -16.39 -1.81 2.89
CA SER A 49 -17.07 -2.96 2.27
C SER A 49 -16.20 -3.63 1.21
N PHE A 50 -15.45 -2.87 0.42
CA PHE A 50 -14.49 -3.42 -0.53
C PHE A 50 -13.40 -4.24 0.17
N VAL A 51 -12.79 -3.70 1.22
CA VAL A 51 -11.77 -4.41 2.01
C VAL A 51 -12.35 -5.68 2.64
N GLU A 52 -13.55 -5.58 3.20
CA GLU A 52 -14.24 -6.71 3.81
C GLU A 52 -14.49 -7.82 2.79
N ASN A 53 -15.14 -7.50 1.67
CA ASN A 53 -15.50 -8.47 0.63
C ASN A 53 -14.28 -9.15 0.01
N ARG A 54 -13.15 -8.45 -0.10
CA ARG A 54 -11.98 -8.96 -0.81
C ARG A 54 -10.97 -9.71 0.07
N TYR A 55 -10.83 -9.32 1.33
CA TYR A 55 -9.71 -9.78 2.17
C TYR A 55 -10.14 -10.33 3.53
N SER A 56 -11.31 -9.94 4.02
CA SER A 56 -11.73 -10.29 5.38
C SER A 56 -12.17 -11.74 5.50
N VAL A 57 -11.88 -12.32 6.66
CA VAL A 57 -12.36 -13.65 7.07
C VAL A 57 -13.89 -13.67 7.17
N PHE A 58 -14.53 -12.53 7.46
CA PHE A 58 -15.99 -12.45 7.56
C PHE A 58 -16.68 -12.68 6.20
N ALA A 59 -16.06 -12.28 5.09
CA ALA A 59 -16.60 -12.50 3.75
C ALA A 59 -16.05 -13.75 3.07
N ASN A 60 -14.75 -14.06 3.28
CA ASN A 60 -14.04 -15.12 2.54
C ASN A 60 -13.81 -16.40 3.36
N GLY A 61 -14.19 -16.40 4.64
CA GLY A 61 -14.01 -17.52 5.54
C GLY A 61 -12.55 -17.74 5.98
N PRO A 62 -12.25 -18.88 6.64
CA PRO A 62 -10.94 -19.12 7.26
C PRO A 62 -9.74 -19.13 6.31
N ILE A 63 -9.96 -19.36 5.01
CA ILE A 63 -8.87 -19.33 4.00
C ILE A 63 -8.22 -17.95 3.91
N ALA A 64 -8.96 -16.88 4.20
CA ALA A 64 -8.42 -15.53 4.25
C ALA A 64 -7.34 -15.36 5.32
N ILE A 65 -7.39 -16.12 6.44
CA ILE A 65 -6.32 -16.10 7.45
C ILE A 65 -4.99 -16.55 6.83
N TYR A 66 -5.03 -17.58 5.99
CA TYR A 66 -3.83 -18.07 5.30
C TYR A 66 -3.31 -17.06 4.30
N GLN A 67 -4.18 -16.46 3.48
CA GLN A 67 -3.80 -15.46 2.48
C GLN A 67 -3.20 -14.22 3.14
N ASN A 68 -3.90 -13.65 4.11
CA ASN A 68 -3.44 -12.50 4.89
C ASN A 68 -2.17 -12.82 5.68
N GLY A 69 -2.07 -14.02 6.26
CA GLY A 69 -0.87 -14.48 6.97
C GLY A 69 0.34 -14.63 6.05
N TYR A 70 0.13 -15.14 4.84
CA TYR A 70 1.19 -15.23 3.82
C TYR A 70 1.68 -13.83 3.40
N ASP A 71 0.77 -12.91 3.12
CA ASP A 71 1.15 -11.53 2.77
C ASP A 71 1.83 -10.81 3.93
N LEU A 72 1.34 -10.97 5.15
CA LEU A 72 1.97 -10.41 6.34
C LEU A 72 3.40 -10.96 6.52
N ALA A 73 3.59 -12.27 6.38
CA ALA A 73 4.90 -12.91 6.48
C ALA A 73 5.84 -12.41 5.38
N ARG A 74 5.35 -12.27 4.15
CA ARG A 74 6.10 -11.74 3.01
C ARG A 74 6.50 -10.28 3.22
N PHE A 75 5.59 -9.45 3.74
CA PHE A 75 5.84 -8.04 4.02
C PHE A 75 6.79 -7.85 5.19
N LEU A 76 6.59 -8.55 6.30
CA LEU A 76 7.53 -8.54 7.42
C LEU A 76 8.90 -9.10 7.02
N GLY A 77 8.93 -10.14 6.19
CA GLY A 77 10.18 -10.71 5.67
C GLY A 77 11.00 -9.67 4.92
N ARG A 78 10.34 -8.87 4.06
CA ARG A 78 10.98 -7.74 3.37
C ARG A 78 11.26 -6.55 4.28
N GLY A 79 10.46 -6.30 5.31
CA GLY A 79 10.74 -5.22 6.26
C GLY A 79 11.90 -5.52 7.21
N LEU A 80 12.21 -6.80 7.44
CA LEU A 80 13.18 -7.23 8.45
C LEU A 80 14.53 -7.68 7.87
N TYR A 81 14.55 -8.39 6.74
CA TYR A 81 15.75 -9.02 6.15
C TYR A 81 16.73 -9.59 7.20
N PHE A 82 17.87 -8.95 7.41
CA PHE A 82 18.91 -9.42 8.33
C PHE A 82 18.53 -9.29 9.83
N LEU A 83 17.41 -8.65 10.16
CA LEU A 83 16.82 -8.69 11.51
C LEU A 83 16.12 -10.01 11.80
N ILE A 84 15.72 -10.80 10.79
CA ILE A 84 14.98 -12.06 10.98
C ILE A 84 15.77 -13.04 11.85
N PRO A 85 17.06 -13.35 11.57
CA PRO A 85 17.80 -14.28 12.41
C PRO A 85 17.95 -13.79 13.85
N LEU A 86 18.09 -12.47 14.05
CA LEU A 86 18.20 -11.90 15.39
C LEU A 86 16.88 -11.99 16.15
N ALA A 87 15.75 -11.68 15.51
CA ALA A 87 14.43 -11.85 16.11
C ALA A 87 14.18 -13.33 16.47
N ALA A 88 14.58 -14.27 15.60
CA ALA A 88 14.47 -15.70 15.86
C ALA A 88 15.33 -16.14 17.05
N VAL A 89 16.57 -15.64 17.18
CA VAL A 89 17.43 -15.92 18.34
C VAL A 89 16.75 -15.52 19.66
N THR A 90 15.99 -14.43 19.68
CA THR A 90 15.24 -14.02 20.89
C THR A 90 14.23 -15.09 21.33
N LEU A 91 13.58 -15.75 20.38
CA LEU A 91 12.58 -16.79 20.64
C LEU A 91 13.24 -18.12 21.01
N LEU A 92 14.36 -18.46 20.37
CA LEU A 92 15.02 -19.77 20.48
C LEU A 92 16.05 -19.85 21.61
N SER A 93 16.66 -18.73 22.01
CA SER A 93 17.76 -18.73 22.98
C SER A 93 17.28 -18.66 24.43
N GLY A 94 17.69 -19.64 25.24
CA GLY A 94 17.52 -19.59 26.70
C GLY A 94 18.19 -18.36 27.33
N GLU A 95 19.31 -17.89 26.77
CA GLU A 95 19.97 -16.65 27.21
C GLU A 95 19.11 -15.41 26.93
N ALA A 96 18.42 -15.35 25.80
CA ALA A 96 17.51 -14.25 25.48
C ALA A 96 16.29 -14.22 26.42
N ARG A 97 15.77 -15.40 26.77
CA ARG A 97 14.69 -15.57 27.76
C ARG A 97 15.15 -15.22 29.19
N ARG A 98 16.43 -15.46 29.50
CA ARG A 98 17.08 -15.08 30.77
C ARG A 98 17.42 -13.59 30.86
N VAL A 99 17.39 -12.82 29.77
CA VAL A 99 17.46 -11.35 29.86
C VAL A 99 16.25 -10.87 30.63
N GLU A 100 16.48 -10.54 31.91
CA GLU A 100 15.44 -10.18 32.85
C GLU A 100 14.72 -8.91 32.39
N LEU A 101 13.43 -9.07 32.08
CA LEU A 101 12.53 -7.96 31.81
C LEU A 101 12.13 -7.36 33.16
N ARG A 102 13.02 -6.54 33.74
CA ARG A 102 12.82 -5.90 35.05
C ARG A 102 11.49 -5.16 35.16
N ASP A 103 10.98 -4.63 34.04
CA ASP A 103 9.71 -3.93 33.97
C ASP A 103 8.70 -4.69 33.12
N ARG A 104 7.85 -5.49 33.79
CA ARG A 104 6.78 -6.27 33.15
C ARG A 104 5.74 -5.37 32.48
N TRP A 105 5.50 -4.17 33.03
CA TRP A 105 4.55 -3.22 32.46
C TRP A 105 5.05 -2.67 31.13
N ARG A 106 6.30 -2.19 31.06
CA ARG A 106 6.92 -1.74 29.80
C ARG A 106 6.99 -2.86 28.77
N THR A 107 7.26 -4.08 29.22
CA THR A 107 7.26 -5.25 28.33
C THR A 107 5.86 -5.52 27.77
N GLY A 108 4.85 -5.53 28.62
CA GLY A 108 3.45 -5.71 28.20
C GLY A 108 3.01 -4.61 27.23
N PHE A 109 3.38 -3.35 27.51
CA PHE A 109 3.13 -2.23 26.63
C PHE A 109 3.81 -2.41 25.26
N LEU A 110 5.10 -2.74 25.21
CA LEU A 110 5.80 -2.96 23.94
C LEU A 110 5.23 -4.15 23.16
N ALA A 111 4.88 -5.25 23.84
CA ALA A 111 4.24 -6.39 23.20
C ALA A 111 2.88 -6.01 22.62
N LEU A 112 2.05 -5.31 23.40
CA LEU A 112 0.75 -4.83 22.95
C LEU A 112 0.91 -3.85 21.78
N TRP A 113 1.83 -2.89 21.86
CA TRP A 113 2.12 -1.96 20.76
C TRP A 113 2.54 -2.69 19.48
N THR A 114 3.46 -3.65 19.60
CA THR A 114 4.04 -4.37 18.44
C THR A 114 3.00 -5.27 17.76
N PHE A 115 2.13 -5.91 18.54
CA PHE A 115 1.21 -6.93 18.05
C PHE A 115 -0.25 -6.50 18.04
N ALA A 116 -0.59 -5.27 18.46
CA ALA A 116 -1.93 -4.70 18.35
C ALA A 116 -2.49 -4.74 16.92
N PRO A 117 -1.71 -4.52 15.85
CA PRO A 117 -2.21 -4.63 14.48
C PRO A 117 -2.49 -6.08 14.03
N LEU A 118 -1.93 -7.08 14.71
CA LEU A 118 -1.93 -8.47 14.25
C LEU A 118 -3.34 -9.06 14.03
N PRO A 119 -4.33 -8.85 14.93
CA PRO A 119 -5.69 -9.31 14.68
C PRO A 119 -6.28 -8.66 13.42
N PHE A 120 -6.06 -7.36 13.22
CA PHE A 120 -6.54 -6.69 12.01
C PHE A 120 -5.86 -7.24 10.75
N TYR A 121 -4.54 -7.41 10.78
CA TYR A 121 -3.81 -7.94 9.63
C TYR A 121 -4.18 -9.37 9.28
N LEU A 122 -4.45 -10.24 10.26
CA LEU A 122 -4.81 -11.64 10.01
C LEU A 122 -6.29 -11.81 9.62
N PHE A 123 -7.19 -11.10 10.30
CA PHE A 123 -8.64 -11.33 10.16
C PHE A 123 -9.32 -10.37 9.18
N VAL A 124 -8.73 -9.19 8.95
CA VAL A 124 -9.28 -8.18 8.04
C VAL A 124 -8.42 -8.11 6.78
N HIS A 125 -7.19 -7.58 6.89
CA HIS A 125 -6.33 -7.36 5.72
C HIS A 125 -4.96 -6.77 6.11
N VAL A 126 -3.90 -7.17 5.41
CA VAL A 126 -2.62 -6.45 5.37
C VAL A 126 -2.42 -5.92 3.94
N GLY A 127 -2.77 -4.66 3.69
CA GLY A 127 -3.03 -4.22 2.31
C GLY A 127 -1.85 -3.90 1.46
N GLU A 128 -0.88 -3.24 2.08
CA GLU A 128 0.30 -2.80 1.38
C GLU A 128 1.51 -3.06 2.26
N TYR A 129 2.68 -3.13 1.63
CA TYR A 129 3.93 -3.30 2.35
C TYR A 129 4.12 -2.27 3.47
N GLY A 130 3.65 -1.03 3.29
CA GLY A 130 3.79 0.04 4.30
C GLY A 130 3.10 -0.26 5.63
N TYR A 131 2.11 -1.17 5.66
CA TYR A 131 1.32 -1.44 6.87
C TYR A 131 2.19 -2.03 7.98
N VAL A 132 3.17 -2.86 7.63
CA VAL A 132 4.04 -3.51 8.63
C VAL A 132 4.95 -2.53 9.36
N PHE A 133 5.08 -1.28 8.90
CA PHE A 133 5.85 -0.23 9.59
C PHE A 133 5.31 0.08 10.99
N SER A 134 4.03 -0.21 11.25
CA SER A 134 3.44 -0.15 12.60
C SER A 134 4.08 -1.16 13.58
N MET A 135 4.56 -2.30 13.08
CA MET A 135 5.14 -3.39 13.87
C MET A 135 6.68 -3.34 13.90
N LEU A 136 7.33 -2.86 12.83
CA LEU A 136 8.78 -2.93 12.67
C LEU A 136 9.61 -2.34 13.82
N PRO A 137 9.25 -1.19 14.44
CA PRO A 137 10.00 -0.67 15.59
C PRO A 137 10.03 -1.66 16.76
N GLY A 138 8.88 -2.27 17.07
CA GLY A 138 8.76 -3.26 18.12
C GLY A 138 9.53 -4.54 17.83
N VAL A 139 9.44 -5.04 16.59
CA VAL A 139 10.21 -6.21 16.15
C VAL A 139 11.71 -5.92 16.14
N SER A 140 12.13 -4.69 15.86
CA SER A 140 13.55 -4.27 15.94
C SER A 140 14.08 -4.31 17.38
N VAL A 141 13.25 -3.93 18.37
CA VAL A 141 13.58 -4.09 19.79
C VAL A 141 13.72 -5.58 20.16
N ILE A 142 12.84 -6.43 19.63
CA ILE A 142 12.94 -7.90 19.80
C ILE A 142 14.24 -8.42 19.19
N ALA A 143 14.61 -7.99 17.98
CA ALA A 143 15.85 -8.36 17.33
C ALA A 143 17.09 -7.88 18.10
N ALA A 144 17.05 -6.68 18.69
CA ALA A 144 18.14 -6.17 19.52
C ALA A 144 18.42 -7.06 20.74
N ARG A 145 17.38 -7.60 21.39
CA ARG A 145 17.56 -8.61 22.46
C ARG A 145 18.26 -9.86 21.95
N GLY A 146 17.93 -10.29 20.73
CA GLY A 146 18.53 -11.45 20.09
C GLY A 146 20.01 -11.23 19.80
N ALA A 147 20.38 -10.04 19.32
CA ALA A 147 21.78 -9.66 19.12
C ALA A 147 22.57 -9.70 20.44
N ILE A 148 22.00 -9.17 21.54
CA ILE A 148 22.62 -9.20 22.87
C ILE A 148 22.81 -10.65 23.33
N ALA A 149 21.76 -11.48 23.20
CA ALA A 149 21.81 -12.88 23.59
C ALA A 149 22.83 -13.68 22.76
N LEU A 150 22.91 -13.42 21.45
CA LEU A 150 23.87 -14.04 20.56
C LEU A 150 25.31 -13.66 20.95
N ALA A 151 25.60 -12.38 21.15
CA ALA A 151 26.93 -11.91 21.54
C ALA A 151 27.37 -12.49 22.90
N LYS A 152 26.44 -12.58 23.86
CA LYS A 152 26.68 -13.22 25.17
C LYS A 152 26.89 -14.73 25.04
N GLY A 153 26.04 -15.42 24.28
CA GLY A 153 26.14 -16.86 24.04
C GLY A 153 27.45 -17.28 23.36
N LEU A 154 27.94 -16.45 22.42
CA LEU A 154 29.26 -16.61 21.79
C LEU A 154 30.44 -16.27 22.72
N ARG A 155 30.18 -15.81 23.96
CA ARG A 155 31.19 -15.31 24.91
C ARG A 155 32.07 -14.19 24.32
N ARG A 156 31.53 -13.41 23.38
CA ARG A 156 32.22 -12.32 22.68
C ARG A 156 31.39 -11.03 22.75
N PRO A 157 31.21 -10.40 23.91
CA PRO A 157 30.36 -9.21 24.05
C PRO A 157 30.80 -8.04 23.15
N ARG A 158 32.10 -7.93 22.86
CA ARG A 158 32.65 -6.93 21.92
C ARG A 158 32.20 -7.13 20.47
N SER A 159 31.63 -8.28 20.10
CA SER A 159 31.07 -8.51 18.76
C SER A 159 29.69 -7.87 18.57
N LEU A 160 29.00 -7.45 19.65
CA LEU A 160 27.65 -6.86 19.55
C LEU A 160 27.63 -5.66 18.59
N ARG A 161 28.59 -4.74 18.71
CA ARG A 161 28.69 -3.57 17.82
C ARG A 161 28.81 -3.96 16.35
N TRP A 162 29.54 -5.05 16.07
CA TRP A 162 29.75 -5.54 14.72
C TRP A 162 28.54 -6.30 14.18
N LEU A 163 27.82 -7.03 15.04
CA LEU A 163 26.54 -7.64 14.69
C LEU A 163 25.50 -6.57 14.32
N VAL A 164 25.36 -5.54 15.16
CA VAL A 164 24.44 -4.42 14.91
C VAL A 164 24.86 -3.67 13.64
N ALA A 165 26.14 -3.33 13.48
CA ALA A 165 26.65 -2.67 12.30
C ALA A 165 26.41 -3.51 11.02
N GLY A 166 26.70 -4.81 11.06
CA GLY A 166 26.49 -5.71 9.92
C GLY A 166 25.03 -5.81 9.51
N VAL A 167 24.11 -5.93 10.47
CA VAL A 167 22.67 -5.97 10.18
C VAL A 167 22.15 -4.63 9.67
N ALA A 168 22.59 -3.52 10.26
CA ALA A 168 22.21 -2.18 9.80
C ALA A 168 22.73 -1.91 8.39
N LEU A 169 24.01 -2.17 8.12
CA LEU A 169 24.62 -2.00 6.81
C LEU A 169 24.03 -2.96 5.77
N GLY A 170 23.74 -4.21 6.14
CA GLY A 170 23.09 -5.18 5.26
C GLY A 170 21.70 -4.73 4.83
N ASN A 171 20.87 -4.28 5.78
CA ASN A 171 19.54 -3.73 5.47
C ASN A 171 19.65 -2.42 4.65
N ALA A 172 20.56 -1.52 5.01
CA ALA A 172 20.79 -0.28 4.26
C ALA A 172 21.26 -0.57 2.83
N ALA A 173 22.14 -1.55 2.63
CA ALA A 173 22.58 -1.97 1.31
C ALA A 173 21.42 -2.53 0.48
N ILE A 174 20.53 -3.34 1.07
CA ILE A 174 19.33 -3.82 0.37
C ILE A 174 18.44 -2.63 -0.02
N PHE A 175 18.17 -1.71 0.90
CA PHE A 175 17.36 -0.53 0.61
C PHE A 175 17.98 0.35 -0.50
N LEU A 176 19.28 0.61 -0.46
CA LEU A 176 19.94 1.53 -1.39
C LEU A 176 20.29 0.91 -2.75
N LEU A 177 20.57 -0.40 -2.78
CA LEU A 177 21.21 -1.05 -3.94
C LEU A 177 20.35 -2.13 -4.61
N SER A 178 19.26 -2.59 -3.99
CA SER A 178 18.40 -3.61 -4.60
C SER A 178 17.23 -3.01 -5.39
N ASP A 179 16.60 -3.82 -6.22
CA ASP A 179 15.33 -3.52 -6.89
C ASP A 179 14.14 -4.14 -6.14
N ALA A 180 14.30 -4.44 -4.85
CA ALA A 180 13.22 -4.98 -4.04
C ALA A 180 12.11 -3.92 -3.83
N PRO A 181 10.85 -4.33 -3.61
CA PRO A 181 9.76 -3.40 -3.31
C PRO A 181 10.11 -2.44 -2.16
N ILE A 182 9.85 -1.15 -2.35
CA ILE A 182 10.18 -0.06 -1.39
C ILE A 182 11.69 0.16 -1.19
N SER A 183 12.55 -0.36 -2.08
CA SER A 183 13.94 0.10 -2.12
C SER A 183 14.01 1.54 -2.65
N ALA A 184 15.12 2.23 -2.39
CA ALA A 184 15.35 3.57 -2.91
C ALA A 184 15.26 3.62 -4.44
N ARG A 185 15.74 2.57 -5.12
CA ARG A 185 15.65 2.45 -6.59
C ARG A 185 14.23 2.19 -7.05
N ASP A 186 13.48 1.37 -6.33
CA ASP A 186 12.09 1.08 -6.65
C ASP A 186 11.20 2.31 -6.55
N ILE A 187 11.36 3.07 -5.46
CA ILE A 187 10.67 4.36 -5.25
C ILE A 187 11.05 5.35 -6.37
N ALA A 188 12.35 5.54 -6.63
CA ALA A 188 12.79 6.47 -7.67
C ALA A 188 12.28 6.06 -9.07
N ARG A 189 12.27 4.77 -9.41
CA ARG A 189 11.71 4.29 -10.68
C ARG A 189 10.20 4.52 -10.77
N HIS A 190 9.47 4.33 -9.68
CA HIS A 190 8.04 4.60 -9.63
C HIS A 190 7.75 6.08 -9.88
N ASP A 191 8.45 6.96 -9.16
CA ASP A 191 8.30 8.42 -9.28
C ASP A 191 8.67 8.91 -10.70
N HIS A 192 9.85 8.52 -11.20
CA HIS A 192 10.25 8.86 -12.58
C HIS A 192 9.28 8.29 -13.62
N GLY A 193 8.79 7.07 -13.39
CA GLY A 193 7.84 6.42 -14.30
C GLY A 193 6.52 7.19 -14.44
N ILE A 194 6.05 7.85 -13.37
CA ILE A 194 4.87 8.72 -13.41
C ILE A 194 5.16 9.95 -14.29
N ASP A 195 6.27 10.65 -14.02
CA ASP A 195 6.65 11.85 -14.77
C ASP A 195 6.83 11.55 -16.27
N GLU A 196 7.45 10.41 -16.59
CA GLU A 196 7.67 9.96 -17.96
C GLU A 196 6.36 9.66 -18.69
N LYS A 197 5.41 8.97 -18.03
CA LYS A 197 4.08 8.73 -18.59
C LYS A 197 3.36 10.05 -18.87
N ILE A 198 3.42 11.02 -17.96
CA ILE A 198 2.79 12.34 -18.13
C ILE A 198 3.45 13.08 -19.29
N ALA A 199 4.78 13.14 -19.32
CA ALA A 199 5.52 13.81 -20.39
C ALA A 199 5.21 13.19 -21.76
N TYR A 200 5.14 11.85 -21.85
CA TYR A 200 4.77 11.15 -23.08
C TYR A 200 3.34 11.48 -23.52
N LEU A 201 2.38 11.49 -22.58
CA LEU A 201 0.98 11.78 -22.89
C LEU A 201 0.71 13.27 -23.13
N SER A 202 1.62 14.17 -22.75
CA SER A 202 1.47 15.61 -22.99
C SER A 202 1.42 15.99 -24.48
N THR A 203 1.91 15.12 -25.37
CA THR A 203 1.87 15.33 -26.83
C THR A 203 0.58 14.81 -27.46
N PHE A 204 -0.28 14.15 -26.70
CA PHE A 204 -1.52 13.56 -27.20
C PHE A 204 -2.64 14.61 -27.24
N ALA A 205 -3.48 14.55 -28.27
CA ALA A 205 -4.60 15.47 -28.43
C ALA A 205 -5.78 15.01 -27.54
N PRO A 206 -6.24 15.84 -26.58
CA PRO A 206 -7.35 15.50 -25.67
C PRO A 206 -8.62 15.04 -26.37
N GLU A 207 -8.88 15.57 -27.56
CA GLU A 207 -10.09 15.31 -28.32
C GLU A 207 -10.11 13.90 -28.89
N THR A 208 -8.94 13.25 -29.01
CA THR A 208 -8.75 11.92 -29.63
C THR A 208 -8.08 10.91 -28.70
N THR A 209 -8.01 11.18 -27.40
CA THR A 209 -7.32 10.29 -26.45
C THR A 209 -8.18 10.03 -25.22
N SER A 210 -8.12 8.81 -24.68
CA SER A 210 -8.79 8.44 -23.44
C SER A 210 -7.89 7.56 -22.60
N VAL A 211 -7.64 7.97 -21.36
CA VAL A 211 -6.77 7.27 -20.42
C VAL A 211 -7.62 6.42 -19.50
N VAL A 212 -7.34 5.12 -19.46
CA VAL A 212 -8.02 4.15 -18.60
C VAL A 212 -7.13 3.88 -17.40
N THR A 213 -7.70 4.07 -16.21
CA THR A 213 -7.00 3.89 -14.93
C THR A 213 -7.69 2.84 -14.08
N ALA A 214 -6.96 2.24 -13.16
CA ALA A 214 -7.48 1.38 -12.11
C ALA A 214 -7.10 1.96 -10.74
N TYR A 215 -6.00 1.49 -10.16
CA TYR A 215 -5.57 1.86 -8.80
C TYR A 215 -4.96 3.26 -8.75
N ASP A 216 -4.38 3.75 -9.85
CA ASP A 216 -3.74 5.05 -9.92
C ASP A 216 -4.69 6.20 -10.27
N THR A 217 -6.02 5.99 -10.25
CA THR A 217 -7.01 7.00 -10.68
C THR A 217 -6.79 8.38 -10.05
N LEU A 218 -6.62 8.45 -8.72
CA LEU A 218 -6.40 9.72 -8.02
C LEU A 218 -5.09 10.39 -8.44
N LEU A 219 -4.05 9.59 -8.69
CA LEU A 219 -2.74 10.08 -9.12
C LEU A 219 -2.85 10.68 -10.53
N VAL A 220 -3.52 9.97 -11.43
CA VAL A 220 -3.75 10.44 -12.80
C VAL A 220 -4.61 11.70 -12.81
N GLU A 221 -5.74 11.73 -12.10
CA GLU A 221 -6.58 12.94 -12.03
C GLU A 221 -5.83 14.14 -11.43
N HIS A 222 -4.93 13.89 -10.47
CA HIS A 222 -4.13 14.93 -9.85
C HIS A 222 -3.03 15.48 -10.78
N TYR A 223 -2.26 14.60 -11.43
CA TYR A 223 -1.07 15.01 -12.20
C TYR A 223 -1.31 15.12 -13.70
N LEU A 224 -2.12 14.25 -14.28
CA LEU A 224 -2.47 14.29 -15.70
C LEU A 224 -3.60 15.30 -15.93
N LYS A 225 -3.25 16.47 -16.46
CA LYS A 225 -4.22 17.52 -16.79
C LYS A 225 -4.57 17.49 -18.27
N GLY A 226 -5.87 17.66 -18.56
CA GLY A 226 -6.37 17.91 -19.91
C GLY A 226 -6.83 16.67 -20.68
N LEU A 227 -6.36 15.46 -20.36
CA LEU A 227 -6.83 14.23 -21.00
C LEU A 227 -8.06 13.64 -20.29
N PRO A 228 -9.07 13.16 -21.04
CA PRO A 228 -10.18 12.40 -20.46
C PRO A 228 -9.70 11.13 -19.75
N VAL A 229 -10.12 10.94 -18.50
CA VAL A 229 -9.81 9.77 -17.68
C VAL A 229 -11.07 8.90 -17.51
N LEU A 230 -10.91 7.60 -17.73
CA LEU A 230 -11.91 6.56 -17.55
C LEU A 230 -11.50 5.68 -16.37
N PRO A 231 -11.97 5.99 -15.15
CA PRO A 231 -11.63 5.22 -13.98
C PRO A 231 -12.37 3.88 -13.95
N TYR A 232 -11.61 2.81 -13.77
CA TYR A 232 -12.13 1.51 -13.34
C TYR A 232 -12.05 1.42 -11.82
N ASP A 233 -13.21 1.35 -11.18
CA ASP A 233 -13.32 1.08 -9.75
C ASP A 233 -13.94 -0.32 -9.54
N PRO A 234 -13.15 -1.33 -9.12
CA PRO A 234 -13.66 -2.66 -8.86
C PRO A 234 -14.67 -2.71 -7.71
N ALA A 235 -14.68 -1.73 -6.80
CA ALA A 235 -15.61 -1.67 -5.68
C ALA A 235 -17.01 -1.20 -6.11
N GLY A 236 -17.07 -0.16 -6.94
CA GLY A 236 -18.34 0.39 -7.45
C GLY A 236 -18.86 -0.30 -8.71
N HIS A 237 -17.96 -0.75 -9.59
CA HIS A 237 -18.28 -1.32 -10.91
C HIS A 237 -17.34 -2.49 -11.24
N PRO A 238 -17.67 -3.73 -10.84
CA PRO A 238 -16.77 -4.89 -10.98
C PRO A 238 -16.36 -5.15 -12.43
N GLY A 239 -17.15 -4.71 -13.40
CA GLY A 239 -16.75 -4.55 -14.79
C GLY A 239 -17.63 -3.51 -15.47
N PHE A 240 -17.18 -3.00 -16.61
CA PHE A 240 -18.01 -2.13 -17.43
C PHE A 240 -17.75 -2.34 -18.91
N THR A 241 -18.75 -1.99 -19.73
CA THR A 241 -18.58 -1.78 -21.17
C THR A 241 -19.07 -0.37 -21.47
N ARG A 242 -18.20 0.47 -22.04
CA ARG A 242 -18.51 1.85 -22.40
C ARG A 242 -18.23 2.10 -23.88
N PRO A 243 -19.18 2.70 -24.63
CA PRO A 243 -18.91 3.14 -25.99
C PRO A 243 -17.79 4.20 -26.02
N LEU A 244 -16.93 4.14 -27.03
CA LEU A 244 -15.87 5.14 -27.27
C LEU A 244 -16.34 6.32 -28.14
N ALA A 245 -17.62 6.33 -28.50
CA ALA A 245 -18.27 7.39 -29.25
C ALA A 245 -18.32 8.68 -28.43
N CYS A 246 -18.20 9.83 -29.11
CA CYS A 246 -18.20 11.15 -28.47
C CYS A 246 -19.45 11.44 -27.62
N ALA A 247 -20.62 10.90 -28.00
CA ALA A 247 -21.85 11.07 -27.25
C ALA A 247 -21.83 10.39 -25.86
N ALA A 248 -20.98 9.37 -25.67
CA ALA A 248 -20.87 8.62 -24.42
C ALA A 248 -19.79 9.17 -23.47
N SER A 249 -18.94 10.09 -23.93
CA SER A 249 -17.92 10.78 -23.14
C SER A 249 -18.22 12.28 -23.13
N PRO A 250 -19.14 12.77 -22.27
CA PRO A 250 -19.38 14.20 -22.16
C PRO A 250 -18.08 14.93 -21.75
N PRO A 251 -17.73 16.05 -22.40
CA PRO A 251 -16.56 16.87 -22.12
C PRO A 251 -16.39 17.26 -20.65
N PRO A 252 -15.14 17.51 -20.25
CA PRO A 252 -14.69 18.89 -20.18
C PRO A 252 -14.06 19.42 -21.49
N VAL A 253 -13.59 18.54 -22.40
CA VAL A 253 -13.05 18.92 -23.73
C VAL A 253 -13.89 18.34 -24.90
N PRO A 254 -14.21 19.11 -25.96
CA PRO A 254 -15.00 18.64 -27.09
C PRO A 254 -14.32 17.47 -27.84
N CYS A 255 -15.00 16.33 -27.91
CA CYS A 255 -14.53 15.13 -28.60
C CYS A 255 -14.54 15.30 -30.14
N SER A 256 -13.53 14.75 -30.84
CA SER A 256 -13.42 14.82 -32.31
C SER A 256 -12.77 13.57 -32.95
N GLY A 257 -12.83 13.48 -34.28
CA GLY A 257 -12.18 12.45 -35.11
C GLY A 257 -12.89 11.08 -35.13
N ASP A 258 -12.54 10.24 -36.10
CA ASP A 258 -13.14 8.90 -36.30
C ASP A 258 -12.46 7.79 -35.47
N THR A 259 -11.30 8.10 -34.92
CA THR A 259 -10.48 7.18 -34.09
C THR A 259 -10.15 7.79 -32.75
N VAL A 260 -9.93 6.95 -31.74
CA VAL A 260 -9.45 7.33 -30.41
C VAL A 260 -8.27 6.47 -30.01
N ASP A 261 -7.29 7.08 -29.35
CA ASP A 261 -6.19 6.41 -28.68
C ASP A 261 -6.64 6.05 -27.26
N VAL A 262 -6.79 4.76 -26.99
CA VAL A 262 -7.08 4.23 -25.65
C VAL A 262 -5.76 3.90 -24.98
N VAL A 263 -5.47 4.54 -23.85
CA VAL A 263 -4.21 4.41 -23.12
C VAL A 263 -4.49 3.72 -21.79
N LEU A 264 -3.88 2.57 -21.53
CA LEU A 264 -3.89 1.94 -20.21
C LEU A 264 -2.73 2.53 -19.39
N TRP A 265 -3.09 3.19 -18.30
CA TRP A 265 -2.14 3.79 -17.39
C TRP A 265 -1.51 2.77 -16.44
N ASP A 266 -2.34 1.96 -15.77
CA ASP A 266 -1.90 1.01 -14.75
C ASP A 266 -1.29 -0.25 -15.37
N ASP A 267 -0.17 -0.71 -14.80
CA ASP A 267 0.48 -1.96 -15.22
C ASP A 267 -0.40 -3.19 -14.95
N THR A 268 -1.35 -3.09 -14.02
CA THR A 268 -2.29 -4.14 -13.63
C THR A 268 -3.43 -4.33 -14.64
N LEU A 269 -3.72 -3.32 -15.47
CA LEU A 269 -4.67 -3.43 -16.58
C LEU A 269 -4.03 -4.27 -17.70
N ARG A 270 -4.67 -5.39 -18.01
CA ARG A 270 -4.16 -6.39 -18.94
C ARG A 270 -4.86 -6.23 -20.29
N PRO A 271 -4.16 -5.80 -21.35
CA PRO A 271 -4.74 -5.70 -22.67
C PRO A 271 -5.14 -7.09 -23.18
N GLU A 272 -6.35 -7.21 -23.68
CA GLU A 272 -6.89 -8.43 -24.29
C GLU A 272 -7.15 -8.18 -25.77
N GLY A 273 -6.69 -9.11 -26.61
CA GLY A 273 -6.86 -9.04 -28.06
C GLY A 273 -5.75 -8.27 -28.80
N PRO A 274 -5.83 -8.18 -30.14
CA PRO A 274 -4.82 -7.54 -30.96
C PRO A 274 -4.96 -6.01 -30.98
N GLY A 275 -3.90 -5.31 -31.39
CA GLY A 275 -3.91 -3.86 -31.64
C GLY A 275 -3.39 -2.99 -30.49
N TRP A 276 -2.94 -3.61 -29.40
CA TRP A 276 -2.24 -2.93 -28.32
C TRP A 276 -0.74 -2.84 -28.60
N GLN A 277 -0.18 -1.66 -28.42
CA GLN A 277 1.25 -1.39 -28.44
C GLN A 277 1.72 -1.07 -27.03
N GLU A 278 2.74 -1.79 -26.54
CA GLU A 278 3.42 -1.44 -25.30
C GLU A 278 4.47 -0.35 -25.58
N VAL A 279 4.42 0.73 -24.81
CA VAL A 279 5.35 1.85 -24.86
C VAL A 279 6.15 1.85 -23.55
N PRO A 280 7.41 1.37 -23.57
CA PRO A 280 8.25 1.38 -22.37
C PRO A 280 8.77 2.80 -22.10
N MET A 281 8.72 3.20 -20.84
CA MET A 281 9.34 4.41 -20.32
C MET A 281 10.79 4.11 -19.89
N PRO A 282 11.71 5.09 -19.91
CA PRO A 282 13.12 4.88 -19.58
C PRO A 282 13.38 4.18 -18.23
N HIS A 283 12.55 4.45 -17.20
CA HIS A 283 12.73 3.86 -15.87
C HIS A 283 11.89 2.60 -15.60
N GLY A 284 11.37 1.96 -16.67
CA GLY A 284 10.72 0.65 -16.60
C GLY A 284 9.21 0.69 -16.40
N ALA A 285 8.63 1.88 -16.21
CA ALA A 285 7.20 2.11 -16.37
C ALA A 285 6.78 1.83 -17.82
N ARG A 286 5.48 1.60 -18.06
CA ARG A 286 4.96 1.38 -19.40
C ARG A 286 3.54 1.89 -19.57
N LEU A 287 3.21 2.22 -20.80
CA LEU A 287 1.84 2.47 -21.26
C LEU A 287 1.46 1.40 -22.27
N ARG A 288 0.17 1.11 -22.37
CA ARG A 288 -0.35 0.25 -23.44
C ARG A 288 -1.39 1.03 -24.20
N ILE A 289 -1.18 1.19 -25.49
CA ILE A 289 -1.97 2.11 -26.31
C ILE A 289 -2.57 1.33 -27.47
N ALA A 290 -3.87 1.51 -27.71
CA ALA A 290 -4.54 1.00 -28.88
C ALA A 290 -5.28 2.14 -29.58
N ARG A 291 -4.98 2.32 -30.87
CA ARG A 291 -5.73 3.25 -31.73
C ARG A 291 -6.89 2.53 -32.38
N VAL A 292 -8.11 2.95 -32.09
CA VAL A 292 -9.33 2.20 -32.45
C VAL A 292 -10.40 3.11 -33.05
N PRO A 293 -11.30 2.58 -33.91
CA PRO A 293 -12.45 3.34 -34.38
C PRO A 293 -13.35 3.74 -33.21
N ARG A 294 -13.93 4.94 -33.24
CA ARG A 294 -14.86 5.41 -32.20
C ARG A 294 -16.18 4.65 -32.14
N ALA A 295 -16.52 3.92 -33.21
CA ALA A 295 -17.68 3.02 -33.21
C ALA A 295 -17.50 1.84 -32.23
N SER A 296 -16.26 1.56 -31.80
CA SER A 296 -15.96 0.49 -30.84
C SER A 296 -16.37 0.84 -29.41
N SER A 297 -16.41 -0.18 -28.56
CA SER A 297 -16.62 -0.07 -27.12
C SER A 297 -15.42 -0.62 -26.36
N LEU A 298 -15.12 -0.01 -25.21
CA LEU A 298 -14.12 -0.49 -24.26
C LEU A 298 -14.81 -1.36 -23.21
N ARG A 299 -14.33 -2.58 -23.03
CA ARG A 299 -14.74 -3.45 -21.92
C ARG A 299 -13.60 -3.63 -20.94
N VAL A 300 -13.86 -3.36 -19.66
CA VAL A 300 -12.98 -3.71 -18.55
C VAL A 300 -13.66 -4.80 -17.72
N SER A 301 -13.00 -5.94 -17.55
CA SER A 301 -13.49 -7.09 -16.78
C SER A 301 -13.04 -7.02 -15.32
N GLU A 302 -13.70 -7.80 -14.46
CA GLU A 302 -13.35 -7.95 -13.04
C GLU A 302 -11.92 -8.46 -12.81
N GLY A 303 -11.39 -9.18 -13.80
CA GLY A 303 -9.99 -9.61 -13.82
C GLY A 303 -9.00 -8.53 -14.27
N LEU A 304 -9.38 -7.25 -14.36
CA LEU A 304 -8.58 -6.16 -14.93
C LEU A 304 -8.21 -6.37 -16.42
N GLY A 305 -8.92 -7.25 -17.10
CA GLY A 305 -8.75 -7.49 -18.54
C GLY A 305 -9.44 -6.38 -19.34
N VAL A 306 -8.75 -5.81 -20.32
CA VAL A 306 -9.23 -4.69 -21.13
C VAL A 306 -9.32 -5.08 -22.59
N ALA A 307 -10.53 -5.15 -23.12
CA ALA A 307 -10.79 -5.55 -24.50
C ALA A 307 -11.49 -4.43 -25.29
N ILE A 308 -11.16 -4.32 -26.58
CA ILE A 308 -11.86 -3.48 -27.53
C ILE A 308 -12.88 -4.33 -28.28
N ILE A 309 -14.15 -3.97 -28.17
CA ILE A 309 -15.27 -4.62 -28.86
C ILE A 309 -15.63 -3.76 -30.06
N ARG A 310 -15.58 -4.34 -31.26
CA ARG A 310 -15.94 -3.64 -32.51
C ARG A 310 -17.42 -3.73 -32.79
#